data_AF-A0ABD5U5M4-F1
#
_entry.id   AF-A0ABD5U5M4-F1
#
_cell.length_a   1.000
_cell.length_b   1.000
_cell.length_c   1.000
_cell.angle_alpha   90.00
_cell.angle_beta   90.00
_cell.angle_gamma   90.00
#
_symmetry.space_group_name_H-M   'P 1'
#
loop_
_entity.id
_entity.type
_entity.pdbx_description
1 polymer ?
#
loop_
_entity_poly.entity_id
_entity_poly.type
_entity_poly.pdbx_seq_one_letter_code
_entity_poly.pdbx_strand_id
1 'polypeptide(L)'
;MLRNTLCRDLTGRFVGCDGRPDRATCSFHDEPCCLRAGDVIQLEVERVDGVWSPLFHRCERHAVAVFPQEHSLYGTPQVLVSTRLDPTGAHLPGTNEYVPDALTVGTIDIVDVSPADEGLRPRC
;
A
#
# COMPACT_ATOMS: atom_id res chain seq x y z
N MET A 1 -2.07 0.82 28.38
CA MET A 1 -1.76 0.06 27.16
C MET A 1 -2.22 0.87 25.96
N LEU A 2 -1.34 1.72 25.42
CA LEU A 2 -1.60 2.45 24.18
C LEU A 2 -1.22 1.52 23.03
N ARG A 3 -2.23 0.92 22.38
CA ARG A 3 -2.02 0.34 21.04
C ARG A 3 -1.67 1.52 20.14
N ASN A 4 -0.38 1.68 19.82
CA ASN A 4 0.09 2.71 18.91
C ASN A 4 -0.57 2.50 17.55
N THR A 5 -1.68 3.21 17.39
CA THR A 5 -2.22 3.83 16.20
C THR A 5 -1.29 3.72 14.99
N LEU A 6 -1.72 2.85 14.07
CA LEU A 6 -1.75 3.09 12.63
C LEU A 6 -0.43 3.57 12.02
N CYS A 7 0.33 2.62 11.45
CA CYS A 7 1.31 2.87 10.38
C CYS A 7 0.59 3.40 9.12
N ARG A 8 -0.10 4.53 9.22
CA ARG A 8 -0.76 5.25 8.14
C ARG A 8 0.05 6.49 7.83
N ASP A 9 1.14 6.30 7.11
CA ASP A 9 1.74 7.37 6.34
C ASP A 9 1.90 6.86 4.90
N LEU A 10 0.75 6.58 4.26
CA LEU A 10 0.73 6.02 2.91
C LEU A 10 0.88 7.16 1.89
N THR A 11 2.09 7.71 1.83
CA THR A 11 2.55 8.65 0.79
C THR A 11 3.31 7.93 -0.34
N GLY A 12 3.14 6.61 -0.44
CA GLY A 12 3.92 5.72 -1.33
C GLY A 12 5.23 5.21 -0.72
N ARG A 13 5.57 5.65 0.50
CA ARG A 13 6.64 5.09 1.33
C ARG A 13 6.03 4.15 2.38
N PHE A 14 6.62 2.96 2.55
CA PHE A 14 6.18 2.01 3.56
C PHE A 14 7.29 1.78 4.59
N VAL A 15 6.93 1.81 5.87
CA VAL A 15 7.83 1.50 6.99
C VAL A 15 7.22 0.36 7.80
N GLY A 16 8.04 -0.65 8.10
CA GLY A 16 7.63 -1.83 8.85
C GLY A 16 7.19 -1.45 10.26
N CYS A 17 6.16 -2.13 10.77
CA CYS A 17 5.70 -1.93 12.15
C CYS A 17 6.76 -2.37 13.19
N ASP A 18 7.81 -3.07 12.76
CA ASP A 18 8.97 -3.51 13.53
C ASP A 18 10.15 -2.51 13.46
N GLY A 19 9.98 -1.34 12.83
CA GLY A 19 11.02 -0.32 12.69
C GLY A 19 12.08 -0.65 11.64
N ARG A 20 11.84 -1.67 10.80
CA ARG A 20 12.73 -2.04 9.70
C ARG A 20 12.33 -1.28 8.43
N PRO A 21 13.19 -0.38 7.90
CA PRO A 21 12.87 0.43 6.71
C PRO A 21 12.78 -0.40 5.41
N ASP A 22 13.37 -1.59 5.39
CA ASP A 22 13.34 -2.54 4.28
C ASP A 22 12.09 -3.45 4.28
N ARG A 23 11.13 -3.18 5.17
CA ARG A 23 9.95 -4.02 5.38
C ARG A 23 8.66 -3.21 5.49
N ALA A 24 7.53 -3.85 5.24
CA ALA A 24 6.19 -3.29 5.47
C ALA A 24 5.24 -4.37 5.98
N THR A 25 4.07 -4.00 6.52
CA THR A 25 3.10 -4.96 7.07
C THR A 25 1.79 -4.90 6.31
N CYS A 26 1.35 -6.00 5.70
CA CYS A 26 0.08 -6.07 4.96
C CYS A 26 -1.12 -5.66 5.85
N SER A 27 -2.05 -4.89 5.27
CA SER A 27 -3.20 -4.30 5.99
C SER A 27 -4.24 -5.33 6.48
N PHE A 28 -4.17 -6.58 5.99
CA PHE A 28 -5.22 -7.60 6.15
C PHE A 28 -4.77 -8.84 6.92
N HIS A 29 -3.67 -8.76 7.68
CA HIS A 29 -3.32 -9.83 8.62
C HIS A 29 -3.72 -9.46 10.05
N ASP A 30 -4.18 -10.47 10.79
CA ASP A 30 -4.27 -10.41 12.26
C ASP A 30 -2.92 -10.67 12.96
N GLU A 31 -1.94 -11.20 12.22
CA GLU A 31 -0.58 -11.52 12.68
C GLU A 31 0.49 -10.70 11.92
N PRO A 32 1.72 -10.53 12.45
CA PRO A 32 2.78 -9.85 11.73
C PRO A 32 3.16 -10.59 10.43
N CYS A 33 2.81 -10.00 9.29
CA CYS A 33 3.33 -10.38 7.97
C CYS A 33 4.28 -9.29 7.49
N CYS A 34 5.56 -9.63 7.29
CA CYS A 34 6.56 -8.68 6.82
C CYS A 34 6.78 -8.82 5.32
N LEU A 35 6.26 -7.86 4.56
CA LEU A 35 6.60 -7.58 3.17
C LEU A 35 8.05 -7.07 3.08
N ARG A 36 8.72 -7.35 1.96
CA ARG A 36 10.12 -7.00 1.71
C ARG A 36 10.31 -6.45 0.30
N ALA A 37 11.47 -5.86 0.06
CA ALA A 37 11.93 -5.53 -1.28
C ALA A 37 11.85 -6.76 -2.21
N GLY A 38 11.28 -6.57 -3.40
CA GLY A 38 11.04 -7.61 -4.39
C GLY A 38 9.65 -8.25 -4.33
N ASP A 39 8.92 -8.12 -3.20
CA ASP A 39 7.57 -8.66 -3.09
C ASP A 39 6.60 -7.94 -4.02
N VAL A 40 5.66 -8.68 -4.60
CA VAL A 40 4.52 -8.13 -5.33
C VAL A 40 3.37 -7.94 -4.34
N ILE A 41 2.80 -6.75 -4.36
CA ILE A 41 1.67 -6.37 -3.53
C ILE A 41 0.55 -5.80 -4.38
N GLN A 42 -0.64 -5.79 -3.81
CA GLN A 42 -1.79 -5.11 -4.39
C GLN A 42 -2.16 -3.90 -3.54
N LEU A 43 -2.43 -2.77 -4.19
CA LEU A 43 -2.85 -1.52 -3.56
C LEU A 43 -4.28 -1.18 -3.97
N GLU A 44 -5.08 -0.77 -3.00
CA GLU A 44 -6.30 -0.02 -3.25
C GLU A 44 -5.92 1.46 -3.24
N VAL A 45 -6.16 2.16 -4.34
CA VAL A 45 -5.90 3.59 -4.47
C VAL A 45 -7.20 4.33 -4.75
N GLU A 46 -7.36 5.51 -4.18
CA GLU A 46 -8.49 6.40 -4.42
C GLU A 46 -8.04 7.73 -4.99
N ARG A 47 -8.93 8.41 -5.71
CA ARG A 47 -8.68 9.75 -6.21
C ARG A 47 -9.44 10.80 -5.40
N VAL A 48 -8.71 11.59 -4.63
CA VAL A 48 -9.26 12.70 -3.82
C VAL A 48 -8.60 14.00 -4.27
N ASP A 49 -9.40 15.02 -4.55
CA ASP A 49 -8.94 16.35 -4.99
C ASP A 49 -7.95 16.31 -6.17
N GLY A 50 -8.16 15.35 -7.08
CA GLY A 50 -7.34 15.14 -8.27
C GLY A 50 -6.08 14.31 -8.05
N VAL A 51 -5.74 13.96 -6.80
CA VAL A 51 -4.54 13.19 -6.41
C VAL A 51 -4.91 11.75 -6.11
N TRP A 52 -4.09 10.81 -6.58
CA TRP A 52 -4.22 9.39 -6.24
C TRP A 52 -3.50 9.08 -4.94
N SER A 53 -4.23 8.51 -4.00
CA SER A 53 -3.75 8.20 -2.66
C SER A 53 -4.00 6.72 -2.35
N PRO A 54 -2.99 5.98 -1.87
CA PRO A 54 -3.19 4.62 -1.38
C PRO A 54 -4.04 4.58 -0.10
N LEU A 55 -5.03 3.69 -0.09
CA LEU A 55 -5.91 3.40 1.03
C LEU A 55 -5.42 2.21 1.85
N PHE A 56 -5.18 1.11 1.15
CA PHE A 56 -4.79 -0.17 1.71
C PHE A 56 -3.79 -0.88 0.82
N HIS A 57 -3.00 -1.76 1.43
CA HIS A 57 -2.10 -2.65 0.72
C HIS A 57 -2.22 -4.10 1.20
N ARG A 58 -2.13 -5.02 0.26
CA ARG A 58 -2.32 -6.45 0.41
C ARG A 58 -1.07 -7.18 -0.03
N CYS A 59 -0.62 -8.15 0.77
CA CYS A 59 0.35 -9.13 0.30
C CYS A 59 -0.29 -10.01 -0.78
N GLU A 60 0.53 -10.73 -1.54
CA GLU A 60 0.07 -11.65 -2.59
C GLU A 60 -1.02 -12.64 -2.10
N ARG A 61 -0.92 -13.11 -0.86
CA ARG A 61 -1.91 -14.03 -0.26
C ARG A 61 -3.29 -13.40 -0.02
N HIS A 62 -3.34 -12.09 0.13
CA HIS A 62 -4.57 -11.32 0.36
C HIS A 62 -5.00 -10.52 -0.85
N ALA A 63 -4.31 -10.70 -1.98
CA ALA A 63 -4.71 -10.09 -3.24
C ALA A 63 -6.07 -10.63 -3.67
N VAL A 64 -6.90 -9.75 -4.20
CA VAL A 64 -8.23 -10.07 -4.73
C VAL A 64 -8.27 -9.76 -6.22
N ALA A 65 -9.10 -10.48 -6.97
CA ALA A 65 -9.20 -10.29 -8.41
C ALA A 65 -10.10 -9.10 -8.81
N VAL A 66 -10.98 -8.68 -7.89
CA VAL A 66 -12.01 -7.66 -8.13
C VAL A 66 -11.98 -6.66 -6.97
N PHE A 67 -12.22 -5.39 -7.27
CA PHE A 67 -12.29 -4.33 -6.28
C PHE A 67 -13.39 -4.64 -5.25
N PRO A 68 -13.07 -4.72 -3.94
CA PRO A 68 -14.05 -5.05 -2.92
C PRO A 68 -15.20 -4.03 -2.86
N GLN A 69 -16.44 -4.48 -3.06
CA GLN A 69 -17.60 -3.60 -3.12
C GLN A 69 -17.82 -2.87 -1.78
N GLU A 70 -17.50 -3.52 -0.67
CA GLU A 70 -17.55 -2.96 0.68
C GLU A 70 -16.60 -1.77 0.90
N HIS A 71 -15.57 -1.63 0.06
CA HIS A 71 -14.62 -0.51 0.09
C HIS A 71 -14.93 0.55 -0.99
N SER A 72 -15.87 0.27 -1.90
CA SER A 72 -16.26 1.19 -2.97
C SER A 72 -17.01 2.40 -2.38
N LEU A 73 -16.58 3.60 -2.77
CA LEU A 73 -17.17 4.87 -2.35
C LEU A 73 -17.90 5.53 -3.53
N TYR A 74 -19.12 5.98 -3.27
CA TYR A 74 -19.96 6.60 -4.29
C TYR A 74 -19.30 7.87 -4.85
N GLY A 75 -19.12 7.90 -6.17
CA GLY A 75 -18.57 9.06 -6.88
C GLY A 75 -17.08 9.31 -6.66
N THR A 76 -16.37 8.41 -5.98
CA THR A 76 -14.92 8.48 -5.80
C THR A 76 -14.26 7.45 -6.71
N PRO A 77 -13.47 7.87 -7.71
CA PRO A 77 -12.71 6.92 -8.52
C PRO A 77 -11.72 6.16 -7.64
N GLN A 78 -11.79 4.82 -7.65
CA GLN A 78 -10.82 3.97 -6.98
C GLN A 78 -10.36 2.88 -7.92
N VAL A 79 -9.15 2.39 -7.71
CA VAL A 79 -8.53 1.37 -8.56
C VAL A 79 -7.78 0.40 -7.67
N LEU A 80 -7.84 -0.88 -8.05
CA LEU A 80 -7.03 -1.93 -7.50
C LEU A 80 -5.83 -2.12 -8.43
N VAL A 81 -4.62 -1.98 -7.91
CA VAL A 81 -3.39 -2.09 -8.71
C VAL A 81 -2.43 -3.09 -8.11
N SER A 82 -1.65 -3.76 -8.95
CA SER A 82 -0.53 -4.61 -8.55
C SER A 82 0.77 -3.86 -8.77
N THR A 83 1.73 -4.02 -7.86
CA THR A 83 3.05 -3.40 -7.98
C THR A 83 4.10 -4.20 -7.24
N ARG A 84 5.34 -4.14 -7.71
CA ARG A 84 6.49 -4.62 -6.94
C ARG A 84 6.93 -3.57 -5.92
N LEU A 85 7.41 -4.02 -4.76
CA LEU A 85 8.09 -3.18 -3.79
C LEU A 85 9.57 -3.06 -4.13
N ASP A 86 10.05 -1.84 -4.33
CA ASP A 86 11.46 -1.55 -4.56
C ASP A 86 12.05 -0.84 -3.34
N PRO A 87 13.27 -1.20 -2.90
CA PRO A 87 13.93 -0.50 -1.82
C PRO A 87 14.42 0.87 -2.32
N THR A 88 14.32 1.86 -1.45
CA THR A 88 15.00 3.16 -1.60
C THR A 88 16.07 3.31 -0.53
N GLY A 89 17.01 4.21 -0.75
CA GLY A 89 18.16 4.36 0.12
C GLY A 89 19.33 4.99 -0.60
N ALA A 90 20.49 4.96 0.04
CA ALA A 90 21.72 5.50 -0.51
C ALA A 90 22.90 4.53 -0.29
N HIS A 91 23.90 4.63 -1.16
CA HIS A 91 25.17 3.97 -0.93
C HIS A 91 26.04 4.82 0.00
N LEU A 92 26.66 4.20 1.00
CA LEU A 92 27.58 4.87 1.91
C LEU A 92 28.88 5.24 1.19
N PRO A 93 29.38 6.48 1.36
CA PRO A 93 30.68 6.87 0.83
C PRO A 93 31.80 5.99 1.39
N GLY A 94 32.75 5.59 0.54
CA GLY A 94 33.95 4.84 0.96
C GLY A 94 33.79 3.32 1.05
N THR A 95 32.60 2.82 1.43
CA THR A 95 32.32 1.37 1.42
C THR A 95 31.46 0.93 0.24
N ASN A 96 30.73 1.87 -0.37
CA ASN A 96 29.72 1.60 -1.41
C ASN A 96 28.62 0.62 -0.96
N GLU A 97 28.47 0.42 0.34
CA GLU A 97 27.41 -0.42 0.94
C GLU A 97 26.06 0.28 0.79
N TYR A 98 25.04 -0.44 0.34
CA TYR A 98 23.69 0.10 0.21
C TYR A 98 22.95 0.08 1.55
N VAL A 99 22.44 1.23 1.99
CA VAL A 99 21.62 1.37 3.19
C VAL A 99 20.19 1.70 2.80
N PRO A 100 19.22 0.79 3.02
CA PRO A 100 17.83 1.03 2.70
C PRO A 100 17.16 2.00 3.70
N ASP A 101 16.40 2.95 3.17
CA ASP A 101 15.66 3.97 3.92
C ASP A 101 14.16 3.68 4.01
N ALA A 102 13.56 3.14 2.94
CA ALA A 102 12.14 2.79 2.88
C ALA A 102 11.87 1.82 1.71
N LEU A 103 10.70 1.18 1.72
CA LEU A 103 10.13 0.55 0.52
C LEU A 103 9.27 1.56 -0.25
N THR A 104 9.29 1.45 -1.57
CA THR A 104 8.50 2.27 -2.50
C THR A 104 7.78 1.41 -3.54
N VAL A 105 6.75 1.99 -4.15
CA VAL A 105 6.04 1.39 -5.28
C VAL A 105 6.88 1.48 -6.57
N GLY A 106 7.07 0.34 -7.20
CA GLY A 106 7.67 0.22 -8.52
C GLY A 106 6.65 0.44 -9.64
N THR A 107 6.74 -0.39 -10.68
CA THR A 107 5.80 -0.34 -11.81
C THR A 107 4.41 -0.81 -11.38
N ILE A 108 3.38 -0.11 -11.86
CA ILE A 108 1.99 -0.32 -11.50
C ILE A 108 1.24 -0.96 -12.66
N ASP A 109 0.55 -2.05 -12.38
CA ASP A 109 -0.40 -2.71 -13.27
C ASP A 109 -1.81 -2.57 -12.71
N ILE A 110 -2.78 -2.15 -13.54
CA ILE A 110 -4.18 -2.06 -13.11
C ILE A 110 -4.78 -3.47 -13.09
N VAL A 111 -5.33 -3.86 -11.93
CA VAL A 111 -6.01 -5.15 -11.75
C VAL A 111 -7.50 -5.00 -12.00
N ASP A 112 -8.13 -4.02 -11.34
CA ASP A 112 -9.56 -3.75 -11.48
C ASP A 112 -9.88 -2.30 -11.11
N VAL A 113 -11.04 -1.80 -11.54
CA VAL A 113 -11.53 -0.45 -11.24
C VAL A 113 -12.78 -0.54 -10.37
N SER A 114 -12.91 0.33 -9.38
CA SER A 114 -14.09 0.28 -8.50
C SER A 114 -15.38 0.59 -9.27
N PRO A 115 -16.51 -0.06 -8.89
CA PRO A 115 -17.83 0.34 -9.35
C PRO A 115 -18.28 1.60 -8.61
N ALA A 116 -17.54 2.70 -8.76
CA ALA A 116 -17.72 3.94 -7.98
C ALA A 116 -19.14 4.51 -8.09
N ASP A 117 -19.84 4.31 -9.21
CA ASP A 117 -21.22 4.77 -9.39
C ASP A 117 -22.24 3.98 -8.54
N GLU A 118 -21.86 2.80 -8.06
CA GLU A 118 -22.67 1.90 -7.22
C GLU A 118 -22.14 1.80 -5.78
N GLY A 119 -21.10 2.58 -5.44
CA GLY A 119 -20.43 2.53 -4.15
C GLY A 119 -21.28 3.03 -2.96
N LEU A 120 -20.71 2.90 -1.76
CA LEU A 120 -21.31 3.39 -0.53
C LEU A 120 -21.42 4.91 -0.55
N ARG A 121 -22.63 5.43 -0.33
CA ARG A 121 -22.85 6.87 -0.16
C ARG A 121 -22.45 7.31 1.25
N PRO A 122 -21.78 8.46 1.41
CA PRO A 122 -21.59 9.07 2.72
C PRO A 122 -22.96 9.23 3.39
N ARG A 123 -23.07 8.81 4.65
CA ARG A 123 -24.29 9.07 5.42
C ARG A 123 -24.31 10.55 5.79
N CYS A 124 -25.21 11.32 5.17
CA CYS A 124 -25.52 12.70 5.54
C CYS A 124 -26.21 12.78 6.90
#